data_AF-A0A6A8AJ74-F1
#
_entry.id   AF-A0A6A8AJ74-F1
#
_cell.length_a   1.000
_cell.length_b   1.000
_cell.length_c   1.000
_cell.angle_alpha   90.00
_cell.angle_beta   90.00
_cell.angle_gamma   90.00
#
_symmetry.space_group_name_H-M   'P 1'
#
loop_
_entity.id
_entity.type
_entity.pdbx_description
1 polymer ?
#
loop_
_entity_poly.entity_id
_entity_poly.type
_entity_poly.pdbx_seq_one_letter_code
_entity_poly.pdbx_strand_id
1 'polypeptide(L)'
;MEKIELNYLLKGLLNEILEEGTGLRVEEVDAGIFVSPTGITEYIKSYPYAEDIEENTGMLINVKVRETANELLNRVMIRLQINERMRVLIKSKDVQEVEILNSDLEEGELGEEREKMLEQKTNRIAEAVKASLEWIMRSRVDLKRRNVKMIAEEISLLDIKEELNISKVIIKTEALPNICYLALGWLTREDELDFMEREGRYFVRLP
;
A
#
# COMPACT_ATOMS: atom_id res chain seq x y z
N MET A 1 -16.42 -5.40 -4.58
CA MET A 1 -15.10 -4.89 -5.00
C MET A 1 -14.17 -6.07 -4.99
N GLU A 2 -13.52 -6.37 -6.11
CA GLU A 2 -12.62 -7.51 -6.22
C GLU A 2 -11.33 -7.21 -5.44
N LYS A 3 -10.89 -8.13 -4.58
CA LYS A 3 -9.67 -7.93 -3.79
C LYS A 3 -8.46 -8.17 -4.69
N ILE A 4 -7.58 -7.18 -4.77
CA ILE A 4 -6.35 -7.28 -5.57
C ILE A 4 -5.26 -7.91 -4.71
N GLU A 5 -4.70 -9.03 -5.18
CA GLU A 5 -3.55 -9.68 -4.55
C GLU A 5 -2.32 -8.77 -4.55
N LEU A 6 -1.66 -8.68 -3.40
CA LEU A 6 -0.52 -7.77 -3.25
C LEU A 6 0.67 -8.19 -4.11
N ASN A 7 0.93 -9.49 -4.21
CA ASN A 7 2.06 -10.02 -4.99
C ASN A 7 1.97 -9.60 -6.45
N TYR A 8 0.78 -9.69 -7.05
CA TYR A 8 0.53 -9.27 -8.42
C TYR A 8 0.77 -7.77 -8.60
N LEU A 9 0.20 -6.95 -7.70
CA LEU A 9 0.32 -5.50 -7.77
C LEU A 9 1.77 -5.02 -7.57
N LEU A 10 2.49 -5.59 -6.61
CA LEU A 10 3.91 -5.30 -6.37
C LEU A 10 4.76 -5.70 -7.57
N LYS A 11 4.54 -6.88 -8.16
CA LYS A 11 5.31 -7.32 -9.33
C LYS A 11 5.19 -6.34 -10.49
N GLY A 12 3.98 -5.79 -10.74
CA GLY A 12 3.76 -4.78 -11.76
C GLY A 12 4.57 -3.50 -11.49
N LEU A 13 4.35 -2.89 -10.32
CA LEU A 13 5.00 -1.63 -9.93
C LEU A 13 6.53 -1.76 -9.84
N LEU A 14 7.03 -2.90 -9.36
CA LEU A 14 8.48 -3.14 -9.30
C LEU A 14 9.10 -3.23 -10.68
N ASN A 15 8.44 -3.88 -11.65
CA ASN A 15 8.94 -3.91 -13.02
C ASN A 15 8.93 -2.50 -13.62
N GLU A 16 7.88 -1.70 -13.41
CA GLU A 16 7.85 -0.30 -13.86
C GLU A 16 9.04 0.51 -13.31
N ILE A 17 9.34 0.37 -12.02
CA ILE A 17 10.43 1.13 -11.37
C ILE A 17 11.83 0.61 -11.78
N LEU A 18 12.01 -0.70 -11.92
CA LEU A 18 13.33 -1.30 -12.11
C LEU A 18 13.73 -1.39 -13.59
N GLU A 19 12.79 -1.56 -14.51
CA GLU A 19 13.06 -1.71 -15.94
C GLU A 19 13.59 -0.41 -16.56
N GLU A 20 13.17 0.76 -16.07
CA GLU A 20 13.57 2.07 -16.58
C GLU A 20 15.05 2.45 -16.36
N GLY A 21 15.84 1.68 -15.60
CA GLY A 21 17.24 2.06 -15.37
C GLY A 21 18.18 1.04 -14.75
N THR A 22 17.73 -0.17 -14.45
CA THR A 22 18.58 -1.16 -13.74
C THR A 22 18.89 -2.42 -14.53
N GLY A 23 18.16 -2.70 -15.61
CA GLY A 23 18.29 -3.97 -16.34
C GLY A 23 17.91 -5.18 -15.47
N LEU A 24 17.05 -4.97 -14.47
CA LEU A 24 16.49 -6.02 -13.62
C LEU A 24 15.02 -6.20 -13.96
N ARG A 25 14.60 -7.45 -14.10
CA ARG A 25 13.20 -7.85 -14.29
C ARG A 25 12.73 -8.67 -13.10
N VAL A 26 11.58 -8.33 -12.54
CA VAL A 26 10.98 -9.10 -11.45
C VAL A 26 10.18 -10.28 -12.01
N GLU A 27 10.62 -11.48 -11.65
CA GLU A 27 10.00 -12.75 -12.05
C GLU A 27 8.92 -13.18 -11.05
N GLU A 28 9.17 -12.99 -9.76
CA GLU A 28 8.30 -13.45 -8.68
C GLU A 28 8.37 -12.48 -7.50
N VAL A 29 7.22 -12.28 -6.86
CA VAL A 29 7.11 -11.58 -5.57
C VAL A 29 6.28 -12.45 -4.65
N ASP A 30 6.81 -12.70 -3.47
CA ASP A 30 6.15 -13.42 -2.40
C ASP A 30 6.15 -12.56 -1.13
N ALA A 31 5.01 -11.91 -0.86
CA ALA A 31 4.82 -11.07 0.31
C ALA A 31 4.06 -11.82 1.41
N GLY A 32 4.62 -11.83 2.61
CA GLY A 32 3.95 -12.22 3.84
C GLY A 32 3.79 -11.02 4.77
N ILE A 33 2.63 -10.90 5.41
CA ILE A 33 2.41 -9.96 6.50
C ILE A 33 2.59 -10.69 7.82
N PHE A 34 3.37 -10.13 8.75
CA PHE A 34 3.37 -10.50 10.15
C PHE A 34 2.87 -9.32 10.99
N VAL A 35 1.67 -9.44 11.53
CA VAL A 35 1.12 -8.41 12.43
C VAL A 35 1.59 -8.75 13.83
N SER A 36 2.23 -7.80 14.50
CA SER A 36 2.49 -7.85 15.94
C SER A 36 1.45 -6.95 16.64
N PRO A 37 0.25 -7.44 16.95
CA PRO A 37 -0.69 -6.72 17.80
C PRO A 37 -0.20 -6.85 19.24
N THR A 38 0.79 -6.04 19.63
CA THR A 38 1.18 -5.82 21.04
C THR A 38 1.48 -7.06 21.93
N GLY A 39 1.66 -8.27 21.38
CA GLY A 39 1.87 -9.53 22.12
C GLY A 39 2.53 -10.66 21.31
N ILE A 40 2.91 -11.75 22.00
CA ILE A 40 3.83 -12.84 21.57
C ILE A 40 3.36 -13.63 20.33
N THR A 41 2.11 -13.51 19.90
CA THR A 41 1.59 -14.24 18.73
C THR A 41 1.73 -13.42 17.45
N GLU A 42 2.74 -13.76 16.65
CA GLU A 42 2.95 -13.28 15.29
C GLU A 42 1.91 -13.92 14.35
N TYR A 43 0.89 -13.17 13.92
CA TYR A 43 -0.06 -13.66 12.92
C TYR A 43 0.54 -13.46 11.52
N ILE A 44 0.79 -14.56 10.81
CA ILE A 44 1.38 -14.56 9.47
C ILE A 44 0.29 -14.78 8.41
N LYS A 45 0.17 -13.84 7.47
CA LYS A 45 -0.67 -13.95 6.26
C LYS A 45 0.23 -14.04 5.03
N SER A 46 0.35 -15.24 4.45
CA SER A 46 1.26 -15.54 3.33
C SER A 46 0.74 -15.13 1.94
N TYR A 47 -0.49 -14.60 1.85
CA TYR A 47 -1.07 -14.08 0.61
C TYR A 47 -1.92 -12.84 0.92
N PRO A 48 -1.26 -11.71 1.22
CA PRO A 48 -1.96 -10.48 1.53
C PRO A 48 -2.58 -9.86 0.28
N TYR A 49 -3.68 -9.16 0.49
CA TYR A 49 -4.29 -8.25 -0.48
C TYR A 49 -3.77 -6.84 -0.24
N ALA A 50 -3.88 -5.97 -1.25
CA ALA A 50 -3.50 -4.56 -1.13
C ALA A 50 -4.24 -3.83 0.00
N GLU A 51 -5.41 -4.32 0.40
CA GLU A 51 -6.19 -3.75 1.49
C GLU A 51 -5.62 -4.02 2.89
N ASP A 52 -4.87 -5.11 3.06
CA ASP A 52 -4.28 -5.53 4.34
C ASP A 52 -3.05 -4.69 4.73
N ILE A 53 -2.57 -3.83 3.83
CA ILE A 53 -1.45 -2.90 4.07
C ILE A 53 -1.97 -1.73 4.90
N GLU A 54 -1.71 -1.78 6.21
CA GLU A 54 -2.15 -0.78 7.19
C GLU A 54 -1.01 -0.34 8.11
N GLU A 55 -1.28 0.65 8.97
CA GLU A 55 -0.32 1.10 9.98
C GLU A 55 0.11 -0.05 10.91
N ASN A 56 1.36 0.03 11.40
CA ASN A 56 1.96 -0.95 12.30
C ASN A 56 2.07 -2.39 11.74
N THR A 57 1.93 -2.56 10.43
CA THR A 57 2.09 -3.85 9.75
C THR A 57 3.58 -4.19 9.56
N GLY A 58 4.01 -5.37 10.03
CA GLY A 58 5.29 -5.96 9.67
C GLY A 58 5.16 -6.80 8.41
N MET A 59 6.16 -6.78 7.53
CA MET A 59 6.14 -7.57 6.31
C MET A 59 7.50 -8.20 6.00
N LEU A 60 7.43 -9.39 5.40
CA LEU A 60 8.55 -10.09 4.79
C LEU A 60 8.24 -10.24 3.31
N ILE A 61 9.12 -9.76 2.45
CA ILE A 61 8.92 -9.80 1.00
C ILE A 61 10.13 -10.45 0.36
N ASN A 62 9.89 -11.57 -0.31
CA ASN A 62 10.86 -12.22 -1.17
C ASN A 62 10.63 -11.78 -2.61
N VAL A 63 11.68 -11.27 -3.25
CA VAL A 63 11.66 -10.83 -4.64
C VAL A 63 12.66 -11.65 -5.43
N LYS A 64 12.17 -12.37 -6.44
CA LYS A 64 13.01 -13.03 -7.44
C LYS A 64 13.19 -12.10 -8.62
N VAL A 65 14.44 -11.73 -8.90
CA VAL A 65 14.81 -10.84 -10.01
C VAL A 65 15.72 -11.57 -10.98
N ARG A 66 15.57 -11.26 -12.26
CA ARG A 66 16.45 -11.69 -13.35
C ARG A 66 17.22 -10.48 -13.87
N GLU A 67 18.52 -10.66 -14.08
CA GLU A 67 19.35 -9.67 -14.77
C GLU A 67 19.16 -9.81 -16.27
N THR A 68 18.69 -8.77 -16.95
CA THR A 68 18.39 -8.84 -18.40
C THR A 68 19.67 -9.05 -19.23
N ALA A 69 20.82 -8.56 -18.77
CA ALA A 69 22.07 -8.64 -19.52
C ALA A 69 22.70 -10.04 -19.52
N ASN A 70 22.65 -10.73 -18.37
CA ASN A 70 23.36 -12.00 -18.15
C ASN A 70 22.41 -13.18 -17.88
N GLU A 71 21.10 -12.91 -17.83
CA GLU A 71 20.02 -13.84 -17.47
C GLU A 71 20.11 -14.50 -16.08
N LEU A 72 21.03 -14.04 -15.24
CA LEU A 72 21.25 -14.55 -13.87
C LEU A 72 20.08 -14.23 -12.95
N LEU A 73 19.70 -15.20 -12.12
CA LEU A 73 18.64 -15.06 -11.12
C LEU A 73 19.19 -14.73 -9.73
N ASN A 74 18.54 -13.78 -9.06
CA ASN A 74 18.81 -13.43 -7.68
C ASN A 74 17.50 -13.45 -6.87
N ARG A 75 17.56 -13.92 -5.63
CA ARG A 75 16.46 -13.86 -4.66
C ARG A 75 16.85 -12.98 -3.50
N VAL A 76 16.07 -11.92 -3.30
CA VAL A 76 16.29 -10.93 -2.24
C VAL A 76 15.14 -10.98 -1.25
N MET A 77 15.45 -11.19 0.03
CA MET A 77 14.50 -11.12 1.13
C MET A 77 14.57 -9.75 1.77
N ILE A 78 13.42 -9.11 1.98
CA ILE A 78 13.30 -7.79 2.57
C ILE A 78 12.35 -7.86 3.75
N ARG A 79 12.84 -7.48 4.94
CA ARG A 79 12.01 -7.30 6.13
C ARG A 79 11.72 -5.82 6.32
N LEU A 80 10.46 -5.46 6.48
CA LEU A 80 10.03 -4.07 6.64
C LEU A 80 8.88 -3.91 7.63
N GLN A 81 8.60 -2.66 8.00
CA GLN A 81 7.49 -2.26 8.85
C GLN A 81 6.84 -0.98 8.33
N ILE A 82 5.52 -0.94 8.33
CA ILE A 82 4.73 0.26 8.06
C ILE A 82 4.46 0.93 9.40
N ASN A 83 4.83 2.21 9.54
CA ASN A 83 4.59 2.93 10.78
C ASN A 83 3.22 3.63 10.80
N GLU A 84 2.89 4.25 11.93
CA GLU A 84 1.67 5.06 12.14
C GLU A 84 1.48 6.23 11.15
N ARG A 85 2.56 6.66 10.47
CA ARG A 85 2.50 7.70 9.45
C ARG A 85 2.37 7.13 8.03
N MET A 86 2.04 5.85 7.90
CA MET A 86 1.94 5.14 6.61
C MET A 86 3.24 5.24 5.79
N ARG A 87 4.39 5.23 6.46
CA ARG A 87 5.72 5.19 5.82
C ARG A 87 6.32 3.80 5.97
N VAL A 88 7.00 3.36 4.92
CA VAL A 88 7.69 2.07 4.92
C VAL A 88 9.09 2.21 5.50
N LEU A 89 9.40 1.42 6.52
CA LEU A 89 10.69 1.34 7.18
C LEU A 89 11.32 -0.03 6.86
N ILE A 90 12.37 -0.04 6.04
CA ILE A 90 13.14 -1.25 5.76
C ILE A 90 13.97 -1.59 7.01
N LYS A 91 13.79 -2.79 7.56
CA LYS A 91 14.50 -3.28 8.75
C LYS A 91 15.74 -4.07 8.38
N SER A 92 15.63 -4.94 7.39
CA SER A 92 16.76 -5.69 6.81
C SER A 92 16.48 -6.04 5.36
N LYS A 93 17.53 -6.36 4.63
CA LYS A 93 17.49 -6.82 3.24
C LYS A 93 18.70 -7.72 3.02
N ASP A 94 18.46 -8.92 2.54
CA ASP A 94 19.47 -9.97 2.47
C ASP A 94 19.31 -10.74 1.15
N VAL A 95 20.43 -11.10 0.53
CA VAL A 95 20.43 -12.00 -0.63
C VAL A 95 20.31 -13.43 -0.13
N GLN A 96 19.28 -14.15 -0.55
CA GLN A 96 19.09 -15.56 -0.20
C GLN A 96 19.72 -16.51 -1.21
N GLU A 97 19.57 -16.18 -2.50
CA GLU A 97 20.05 -17.01 -3.61
C GLU A 97 20.57 -16.09 -4.70
N VAL A 98 21.66 -16.47 -5.35
CA VAL A 98 22.31 -15.70 -6.41
C VAL A 98 22.94 -16.70 -7.37
N GLU A 99 22.59 -16.61 -8.65
CA GLU A 99 23.29 -17.32 -9.72
C GLU A 99 24.51 -16.50 -10.13
N ILE A 100 25.68 -17.14 -10.17
CA ILE A 100 26.97 -16.52 -10.45
C ILE A 100 27.64 -17.30 -11.58
N LEU A 101 28.30 -16.62 -12.51
CA LEU A 101 29.11 -17.31 -13.51
C LEU A 101 30.43 -17.76 -12.87
N ASN A 102 30.96 -18.93 -13.24
CA ASN A 102 32.24 -19.41 -12.71
C ASN A 102 33.40 -18.42 -12.94
N SER A 103 33.31 -17.57 -13.96
CA SER A 103 34.28 -16.50 -14.25
C SER A 103 34.27 -15.37 -13.23
N ASP A 104 33.22 -15.25 -12.42
CA ASP A 104 33.08 -14.21 -11.38
C ASP A 104 33.69 -14.65 -10.03
N LEU A 105 34.24 -15.87 -9.93
CA LEU A 105 34.86 -16.40 -8.71
C LEU A 105 36.40 -16.27 -8.79
N GLU A 106 37.00 -15.65 -7.78
CA GLU A 106 38.45 -15.66 -7.55
C GLU A 106 38.75 -16.66 -6.43
N GLU A 107 39.55 -17.69 -6.72
CA GLU A 107 39.91 -18.76 -5.76
C GLU A 107 38.70 -19.46 -5.09
N GLY A 108 37.51 -19.36 -5.68
CA GLY A 108 36.27 -19.92 -5.15
C GLY A 108 35.45 -18.95 -4.30
N GLU A 109 35.90 -17.72 -4.11
CA GLU A 109 35.19 -16.64 -3.43
C GLU A 109 34.70 -15.57 -4.42
N LEU A 110 33.66 -14.84 -4.04
CA LEU A 110 33.17 -13.69 -4.77
C LEU A 110 34.13 -12.52 -4.55
N GLY A 111 34.67 -11.94 -5.62
CA GLY A 111 35.53 -10.76 -5.50
C GLY A 111 34.79 -9.56 -4.89
N GLU A 112 35.50 -8.70 -4.14
CA GLU A 112 34.93 -7.54 -3.42
C GLU A 112 34.07 -6.62 -4.31
N GLU A 113 34.44 -6.46 -5.58
CA GLU A 113 33.70 -5.62 -6.53
C GLU A 113 32.30 -6.19 -6.81
N ARG A 114 32.17 -7.51 -6.87
CA ARG A 114 30.91 -8.20 -7.08
C ARG A 114 30.03 -8.20 -5.84
N GLU A 115 30.61 -8.36 -4.66
CA GLU A 115 29.86 -8.19 -3.40
C GLU A 115 29.24 -6.80 -3.31
N LYS A 116 30.02 -5.74 -3.61
CA LYS A 116 29.52 -4.36 -3.68
C LYS A 116 28.39 -4.21 -4.70
N MET A 117 28.50 -4.85 -5.87
CA MET A 117 27.43 -4.83 -6.87
C MET A 117 26.16 -5.51 -6.37
N LEU A 118 26.26 -6.67 -5.71
CA LEU A 118 25.11 -7.39 -5.14
C LEU A 118 24.43 -6.57 -4.04
N GLU A 119 25.21 -5.91 -3.19
CA GLU A 119 24.68 -5.00 -2.17
C GLU A 119 23.93 -3.82 -2.80
N GLN A 120 24.50 -3.19 -3.84
CA GLN A 120 23.84 -2.10 -4.57
C GLN A 120 22.53 -2.56 -5.24
N LYS A 121 22.51 -3.74 -5.84
CA LYS A 121 21.30 -4.33 -6.43
C LYS A 121 20.23 -4.57 -5.38
N THR A 122 20.61 -5.17 -4.26
CA THR A 122 19.75 -5.42 -3.10
C THR A 122 19.15 -4.11 -2.57
N ASN A 123 19.95 -3.05 -2.48
CA ASN A 123 19.49 -1.72 -2.09
C ASN A 123 18.44 -1.16 -3.03
N ARG A 124 18.66 -1.28 -4.35
CA ARG A 124 17.70 -0.81 -5.37
C ARG A 124 16.38 -1.54 -5.30
N ILE A 125 16.41 -2.87 -5.16
CA ILE A 125 15.20 -3.68 -5.04
C ILE A 125 14.42 -3.31 -3.78
N ALA A 126 15.10 -3.13 -2.65
CA ALA A 126 14.46 -2.77 -1.40
C ALA A 126 13.81 -1.37 -1.45
N GLU A 127 14.46 -0.39 -2.08
CA GLU A 127 13.88 0.94 -2.29
C GLU A 127 12.70 0.91 -3.28
N ALA A 128 12.76 0.09 -4.34
CA ALA A 128 11.64 -0.11 -5.26
C ALA A 128 10.42 -0.74 -4.56
N VAL A 129 10.64 -1.72 -3.68
CA VAL A 129 9.58 -2.32 -2.85
C VAL A 129 8.95 -1.27 -1.95
N LYS A 130 9.77 -0.46 -1.28
CA LYS A 130 9.29 0.64 -0.43
C LYS A 130 8.47 1.65 -1.22
N ALA A 131 8.97 2.12 -2.37
CA ALA A 131 8.25 3.08 -3.22
C ALA A 131 6.91 2.51 -3.70
N SER A 132 6.88 1.24 -4.11
CA SER A 132 5.66 0.55 -4.57
C SER A 132 4.61 0.47 -3.47
N LEU A 133 5.00 0.05 -2.26
CA LEU A 133 4.09 -0.02 -1.11
C LEU A 133 3.56 1.36 -0.71
N GLU A 134 4.42 2.38 -0.69
CA GLU A 134 3.98 3.76 -0.42
C GLU A 134 3.00 4.27 -1.47
N TRP A 135 3.22 3.95 -2.75
CA TRP A 135 2.31 4.29 -3.82
C TRP A 135 0.94 3.61 -3.65
N ILE A 136 0.92 2.31 -3.33
CA ILE A 136 -0.32 1.55 -3.08
C ILE A 136 -1.12 2.20 -1.95
N MET A 137 -0.46 2.54 -0.84
CA MET A 137 -1.09 3.21 0.30
C MET A 137 -1.66 4.59 -0.08
N ARG A 138 -0.89 5.41 -0.80
CA ARG A 138 -1.32 6.76 -1.24
C ARG A 138 -2.50 6.70 -2.20
N SER A 139 -2.46 5.81 -3.20
CA SER A 139 -3.55 5.62 -4.16
C SER A 139 -4.87 5.25 -3.49
N ARG A 140 -4.82 4.44 -2.41
CA ARG A 140 -6.01 4.13 -1.61
C ARG A 140 -6.53 5.35 -0.83
N VAL A 141 -5.65 6.14 -0.24
CA VAL A 141 -6.03 7.38 0.45
C VAL A 141 -6.69 8.37 -0.51
N ASP A 142 -6.13 8.53 -1.71
CA ASP A 142 -6.66 9.43 -2.73
C ASP A 142 -8.00 8.94 -3.29
N LEU A 143 -8.19 7.62 -3.44
CA LEU A 143 -9.47 7.05 -3.81
C LEU A 143 -10.52 7.29 -2.73
N LYS A 144 -10.19 7.06 -1.44
CA LYS A 144 -11.09 7.36 -0.33
C LYS A 144 -11.48 8.84 -0.32
N ARG A 145 -10.53 9.75 -0.50
CA ARG A 145 -10.79 11.20 -0.59
C ARG A 145 -11.71 11.56 -1.75
N ARG A 146 -11.47 10.98 -2.93
CA ARG A 146 -12.34 11.18 -4.11
C ARG A 146 -13.75 10.68 -3.86
N ASN A 147 -13.91 9.49 -3.28
CA ASN A 147 -15.22 8.96 -2.92
C ASN A 147 -15.94 9.85 -1.91
N VAL A 148 -15.24 10.31 -0.86
CA VAL A 148 -15.80 11.25 0.12
C VAL A 148 -16.27 12.54 -0.54
N LYS A 149 -15.47 13.11 -1.45
CA LYS A 149 -15.83 14.34 -2.17
C LYS A 149 -17.02 14.13 -3.11
N MET A 150 -17.06 13.03 -3.85
CA MET A 150 -18.19 12.69 -4.74
C MET A 150 -19.50 12.52 -3.95
N ILE A 151 -19.45 11.82 -2.81
CA ILE A 151 -20.63 11.69 -1.93
C ILE A 151 -21.01 13.05 -1.32
N ALA A 152 -20.04 13.91 -0.99
CA ALA A 152 -20.33 15.27 -0.53
C ALA A 152 -21.08 16.07 -1.63
N GLU A 153 -20.62 16.00 -2.88
CA GLU A 153 -21.28 16.63 -4.02
C GLU A 153 -22.70 16.08 -4.23
N GLU A 154 -22.90 14.76 -4.13
CA GLU A 154 -24.24 14.15 -4.19
C GLU A 154 -25.15 14.63 -3.06
N ILE A 155 -24.65 14.75 -1.83
CA ILE A 155 -25.40 15.28 -0.69
C ILE A 155 -25.83 16.72 -0.97
N SER A 156 -24.94 17.57 -1.47
CA SER A 156 -25.25 18.96 -1.82
C SER A 156 -26.28 19.09 -2.95
N LEU A 157 -26.45 18.05 -3.78
CA LEU A 157 -27.47 17.98 -4.83
C LEU A 157 -28.81 17.41 -4.35
N LEU A 158 -28.87 16.82 -3.16
CA LEU A 158 -30.16 16.51 -2.56
C LEU A 158 -30.87 17.86 -2.35
N ASP A 159 -32.10 18.01 -2.87
CA ASP A 159 -32.92 19.21 -2.63
C ASP A 159 -33.38 19.21 -1.14
N ILE A 160 -32.44 19.47 -0.23
CA ILE A 160 -32.61 19.47 1.23
C ILE A 160 -33.15 20.84 1.65
N LYS A 161 -34.38 21.16 1.25
CA LYS A 161 -35.11 22.33 1.77
C LYS A 161 -35.57 22.14 3.22
N GLU A 162 -35.56 20.90 3.71
CA GLU A 162 -35.98 20.50 5.04
C GLU A 162 -34.86 19.76 5.78
N GLU A 163 -34.85 19.83 7.10
CA GLU A 163 -33.91 19.08 7.96
C GLU A 163 -34.03 17.57 7.69
N LEU A 164 -32.94 16.94 7.26
CA LEU A 164 -32.88 15.50 7.03
C LEU A 164 -32.12 14.80 8.15
N ASN A 165 -32.68 13.71 8.66
CA ASN A 165 -31.96 12.81 9.53
C ASN A 165 -30.81 12.14 8.77
N ILE A 166 -29.64 11.97 9.40
CA ILE A 166 -28.45 11.38 8.75
C ILE A 166 -28.74 10.00 8.17
N SER A 167 -29.54 9.16 8.84
CA SER A 167 -29.92 7.84 8.30
C SER A 167 -30.67 7.96 6.98
N LYS A 168 -31.49 9.01 6.78
CA LYS A 168 -32.15 9.27 5.49
C LYS A 168 -31.15 9.72 4.42
N VAL A 169 -30.12 10.49 4.79
CA VAL A 169 -29.07 10.92 3.86
C VAL A 169 -28.24 9.72 3.39
N ILE A 170 -27.88 8.81 4.29
CA ILE A 170 -27.18 7.57 3.96
C ILE A 170 -28.01 6.72 2.99
N ILE A 171 -29.32 6.58 3.25
CA ILE A 171 -30.22 5.84 2.36
C ILE A 171 -30.33 6.51 0.99
N LYS A 172 -30.44 7.84 0.94
CA LYS A 172 -30.62 8.58 -0.32
C LYS A 172 -29.37 8.61 -1.20
N THR A 173 -28.19 8.60 -0.61
CA THR A 173 -26.91 8.56 -1.34
C THR A 173 -26.47 7.14 -1.68
N GLU A 174 -27.15 6.12 -1.14
CA GLU A 174 -26.75 4.70 -1.23
C GLU A 174 -25.28 4.44 -0.82
N ALA A 175 -24.67 5.39 -0.11
CA ALA A 175 -23.27 5.33 0.28
C ALA A 175 -23.08 4.45 1.52
N LEU A 176 -21.89 3.87 1.64
CA LEU A 176 -21.49 3.21 2.88
C LEU A 176 -21.52 4.22 4.05
N PRO A 177 -22.06 3.86 5.23
CA PRO A 177 -22.23 4.80 6.33
C PRO A 177 -20.95 5.57 6.69
N ASN A 178 -19.81 4.89 6.77
CA ASN A 178 -18.52 5.51 7.10
C ASN A 178 -18.06 6.55 6.08
N ILE A 179 -18.30 6.33 4.78
CA ILE A 179 -17.99 7.31 3.72
C ILE A 179 -18.95 8.49 3.79
N CYS A 180 -20.24 8.22 4.04
CA CYS A 180 -21.25 9.26 4.19
C CYS A 180 -20.97 10.17 5.40
N TYR A 181 -20.58 9.62 6.55
CA TYR A 181 -20.19 10.41 7.73
C TYR A 181 -18.97 11.32 7.44
N LEU A 182 -17.97 10.81 6.72
CA LEU A 182 -16.81 11.60 6.32
C LEU A 182 -17.20 12.71 5.32
N ALA A 183 -18.11 12.43 4.39
CA ALA A 183 -18.63 13.42 3.44
C ALA A 183 -19.42 14.53 4.14
N LEU A 184 -20.28 14.18 5.10
CA LEU A 184 -20.98 15.16 5.93
C LEU A 184 -20.01 16.03 6.73
N GLY A 185 -18.96 15.44 7.32
CA GLY A 185 -17.90 16.17 8.00
C GLY A 185 -17.12 17.10 7.06
N TRP A 186 -16.89 16.69 5.81
CA TRP A 186 -16.28 17.52 4.77
C TRP A 186 -17.14 18.76 4.48
N LEU A 187 -18.44 18.58 4.23
CA LEU A 187 -19.36 19.69 3.95
C LEU A 187 -19.49 20.64 5.14
N THR A 188 -19.58 20.10 6.35
CA THR A 188 -19.63 20.91 7.59
C THR A 188 -18.36 21.75 7.74
N ARG A 189 -17.20 21.24 7.34
CA ARG A 189 -15.93 21.99 7.39
C ARG A 189 -15.88 23.14 6.39
N GLU A 190 -16.55 23.02 5.25
CA GLU A 190 -16.61 24.05 4.20
C GLU A 190 -17.79 25.02 4.40
N ASP A 191 -18.50 24.95 5.54
CA ASP A 191 -19.72 25.73 5.82
C ASP A 191 -20.84 25.50 4.79
N GLU A 192 -20.83 24.37 4.08
CA GLU A 192 -21.83 24.00 3.05
C GLU A 192 -23.00 23.18 3.63
N LEU A 193 -22.96 22.85 4.92
CA LEU A 193 -23.98 22.02 5.58
C LEU A 193 -24.07 22.34 7.08
N ASP A 194 -25.29 22.59 7.56
CA ASP A 194 -25.60 22.77 8.97
C ASP A 194 -25.80 21.40 9.64
N PHE A 195 -25.05 21.16 10.73
CA PHE A 195 -25.21 19.97 11.57
C PHE A 195 -25.98 20.30 12.86
N MET A 196 -26.99 19.49 13.19
CA MET A 196 -27.87 19.73 14.34
C MET A 196 -28.12 18.45 15.14
N GLU A 197 -28.14 18.56 16.46
CA GLU A 197 -28.57 17.50 17.38
C GLU A 197 -29.90 17.89 18.04
N ARG A 198 -30.90 17.00 17.97
CA ARG A 198 -32.20 17.13 18.65
C ARG A 198 -32.62 15.79 19.24
N GLU A 199 -32.97 15.79 20.52
CA GLU A 199 -33.49 14.60 21.22
C GLU A 199 -32.58 13.35 21.05
N GLY A 200 -31.26 13.55 21.04
CA GLY A 200 -30.27 12.47 20.84
C GLY A 200 -30.18 11.92 19.41
N ARG A 201 -30.72 12.65 18.42
CA ARG A 201 -30.64 12.30 17.00
C ARG A 201 -29.95 13.42 16.22
N TYR A 202 -29.24 13.01 15.17
CA TYR A 202 -28.48 13.91 14.31
C TYR A 202 -29.21 14.22 13.00
N PHE A 203 -29.24 15.50 12.65
CA PHE A 203 -29.90 16.06 11.48
C PHE A 203 -28.94 16.97 10.74
N VAL A 204 -29.18 17.11 9.44
CA VAL A 204 -28.42 17.99 8.55
C VAL A 204 -29.35 18.81 7.68
N ARG A 205 -28.90 20.01 7.31
CA ARG A 205 -29.62 20.92 6.42
C ARG A 205 -28.61 21.62 5.52
N LEU A 206 -28.92 21.74 4.23
CA LEU A 206 -28.12 22.60 3.34
C LEU A 206 -28.59 24.05 3.51
N PRO A 207 -27.67 25.03 3.59
CA PRO A 207 -27.99 26.45 3.78
C PRO A 207 -28.78 27.06 2.62
#